data_AF-A0A7S3K7C2-F1
#
_entry.id   AF-A0A7S3K7C2-F1
#
_cell.length_a   1.000
_cell.length_b   1.000
_cell.length_c   1.000
_cell.angle_alpha   90.00
_cell.angle_beta   90.00
_cell.angle_gamma   90.00
#
_symmetry.space_group_name_H-M   'P 1'
#
loop_
_entity.id
_entity.type
_entity.pdbx_description
1 polymer ?
#
loop_
_entity_poly.entity_id
_entity_poly.type
_entity_poly.pdbx_seq_one_letter_code
_entity_poly.pdbx_strand_id
1 'polypeptide(L)'
;GSTYQTQLQKDGLKLGPVRILPGRLSVSRAFGDIEAKNPLLGGNPKVLISTPEIQTFKLSKKTDFLLLGSDGIFEKCSNSYLSRVVWKTLKSKEGLNKFNLHECLGEC
;
A
#
# COMPACT_ATOMS: atom_id res chain seq x y z
N GLY A 1 -10.31 14.42 -15.86
CA GLY A 1 -9.16 13.93 -15.08
C GLY A 1 -8.25 13.07 -15.94
N SER A 2 -6.94 13.22 -15.74
CA SER A 2 -5.87 12.55 -16.53
C SER A 2 -4.68 12.23 -15.64
N THR A 3 -3.73 11.45 -16.15
CA THR A 3 -2.45 11.18 -15.49
C THR A 3 -1.35 12.07 -16.05
N TYR A 4 -0.43 12.53 -15.21
CA TYR A 4 0.74 13.32 -15.60
C TYR A 4 1.99 12.85 -14.85
N GLN A 5 3.17 13.21 -15.36
CA GLN A 5 4.45 12.86 -14.77
C GLN A 5 5.39 14.06 -14.84
N THR A 6 5.98 14.44 -13.71
CA THR A 6 6.93 15.55 -13.67
C THR A 6 8.27 15.12 -14.26
N GLN A 7 8.87 15.97 -15.08
CA GLN A 7 10.21 15.75 -15.63
C GLN A 7 11.20 16.75 -15.02
N LEU A 8 12.30 16.25 -14.48
CA LEU A 8 13.41 17.07 -13.98
C LEU A 8 14.61 16.89 -14.93
N GLN A 9 15.18 18.00 -15.40
CA GLN A 9 16.28 18.01 -16.39
C GLN A 9 17.66 18.36 -15.80
N LYS A 10 17.79 18.53 -14.48
CA LYS A 10 18.97 19.17 -13.88
C LYS A 10 20.26 18.33 -13.97
N ASP A 11 20.18 17.02 -14.24
CA ASP A 11 21.32 16.10 -14.45
C ASP A 11 20.86 14.85 -15.25
N GLY A 12 20.33 15.07 -16.45
CA GLY A 12 19.65 14.04 -17.25
C GLY A 12 18.15 13.94 -16.97
N LEU A 13 17.43 13.17 -17.79
CA LEU A 13 15.97 13.03 -17.68
C LEU A 13 15.60 12.15 -16.49
N LYS A 14 15.16 12.77 -15.39
CA LYS A 14 14.54 12.06 -14.25
C LYS A 14 13.03 12.26 -14.30
N LEU A 15 12.30 11.15 -14.41
CA LEU A 15 10.84 11.13 -14.36
C LEU A 15 10.37 10.90 -12.92
N GLY A 16 9.50 11.77 -12.42
CA GLY A 16 8.82 11.60 -11.13
C GLY A 16 7.76 10.50 -11.17
N PRO A 17 7.04 10.22 -10.07
CA PRO A 17 5.93 9.28 -10.10
C PRO A 17 4.79 9.81 -10.97
N VAL A 18 4.05 8.89 -11.60
CA VAL A 18 2.80 9.22 -12.30
C VAL A 18 1.76 9.63 -11.27
N ARG A 19 1.05 10.72 -11.54
CA ARG A 19 0.04 11.30 -10.66
C ARG A 19 -1.26 11.59 -11.38
N ILE A 20 -2.36 11.62 -10.65
CA ILE A 20 -3.69 11.98 -11.17
C ILE A 20 -3.92 13.50 -11.03
N LEU A 21 -4.51 14.09 -12.05
CA LEU A 21 -5.03 15.47 -12.03
C LEU A 21 -6.55 15.46 -12.30
N PRO A 22 -7.36 16.18 -11.50
CA PRO A 22 -7.00 16.89 -10.26
C PRO A 22 -6.72 15.91 -9.09
N GLY A 23 -6.16 16.42 -7.98
CA GLY A 23 -5.90 15.65 -6.75
C GLY A 23 -4.44 15.28 -6.47
N ARG A 24 -3.56 15.26 -7.49
CA ARG A 24 -2.11 14.98 -7.36
C ARG A 24 -1.77 13.61 -6.75
N LEU A 25 -2.72 12.68 -6.82
CA LEU A 25 -2.66 11.35 -6.19
C LEU A 25 -1.73 10.41 -6.96
N SER A 26 -1.00 9.55 -6.24
CA SER A 26 -0.13 8.52 -6.83
C SER A 26 -0.77 7.12 -6.83
N VAL A 27 -2.10 7.03 -6.70
CA VAL A 27 -2.87 5.77 -6.64
C VAL A 27 -3.99 5.78 -7.66
N SER A 28 -4.38 4.61 -8.17
CA SER A 28 -5.50 4.46 -9.14
C SER A 28 -6.82 4.02 -8.50
N ARG A 29 -6.79 3.65 -7.21
CA ARG A 29 -7.97 3.28 -6.43
C ARG A 29 -7.94 3.93 -5.07
N ALA A 30 -9.03 4.59 -4.69
CA ALA A 30 -9.22 5.18 -3.37
C ALA A 30 -10.70 5.45 -3.11
N PHE A 31 -11.10 5.49 -1.84
CA PHE A 31 -12.34 6.15 -1.44
C PHE A 31 -12.11 7.66 -1.33
N GLY A 32 -13.18 8.47 -1.38
CA GLY A 32 -13.03 9.93 -1.34
C GLY A 32 -12.55 10.53 -2.67
N ASP A 33 -11.78 11.63 -2.59
CA ASP A 33 -11.18 12.35 -3.73
C ASP A 33 -12.17 12.69 -4.85
N ILE A 34 -13.29 13.32 -4.47
CA ILE A 34 -14.38 13.62 -5.40
C ILE A 34 -13.93 14.49 -6.58
N GLU A 35 -12.96 15.38 -6.38
CA GLU A 35 -12.40 16.23 -7.44
C GLU A 35 -11.78 15.38 -8.55
N ALA A 36 -11.06 14.32 -8.21
CA ALA A 36 -10.41 13.43 -9.16
C ALA A 36 -11.43 12.54 -9.91
N LYS A 37 -12.66 12.41 -9.40
CA LYS A 37 -13.69 11.49 -9.92
C LYS A 37 -14.82 12.19 -10.65
N ASN A 38 -15.36 13.28 -10.11
CA ASN A 38 -16.54 13.96 -10.63
C ASN A 38 -16.20 14.74 -11.90
N PRO A 39 -16.78 14.42 -13.07
CA PRO A 39 -16.53 15.16 -14.31
C PRO A 39 -16.84 16.66 -14.20
N LEU A 40 -17.82 17.05 -13.37
CA LEU A 40 -18.16 18.47 -13.14
C LEU A 40 -17.05 19.27 -12.45
N LEU A 41 -16.15 18.59 -11.73
CA LEU A 41 -14.98 19.19 -11.07
C LEU A 41 -13.70 18.99 -11.89
N GLY A 42 -13.81 18.55 -13.15
CA GLY A 42 -12.66 18.22 -14.00
C GLY A 42 -12.07 16.84 -13.72
N GLY A 43 -12.74 16.00 -12.91
CA GLY A 43 -12.36 14.62 -12.60
C GLY A 43 -12.59 13.63 -13.74
N ASN A 44 -12.20 12.37 -13.54
CA ASN A 44 -12.54 11.27 -14.44
C ASN A 44 -12.72 9.98 -13.62
N PRO A 45 -13.94 9.42 -13.55
CA PRO A 45 -14.22 8.25 -12.73
C PRO A 45 -13.56 6.97 -13.27
N LYS A 46 -12.97 7.00 -14.47
CA LYS A 46 -12.18 5.91 -15.03
C LYS A 46 -10.69 5.97 -14.65
N VAL A 47 -10.22 7.11 -14.13
CA VAL A 47 -8.81 7.30 -13.74
C VAL A 47 -8.59 6.99 -12.26
N LEU A 48 -9.55 7.33 -11.40
CA LEU A 48 -9.57 6.95 -9.99
C LEU A 48 -10.87 6.21 -9.66
N ILE A 49 -10.80 4.92 -9.38
CA ILE A 49 -11.98 4.11 -9.05
C ILE A 49 -12.10 3.85 -7.55
N SER A 50 -13.33 3.70 -7.05
CA SER A 50 -13.61 3.29 -5.67
C SER A 50 -13.92 1.79 -5.54
N THR A 51 -13.99 1.06 -6.65
CA THR A 51 -14.29 -0.37 -6.63
C THR A 51 -13.08 -1.16 -6.13
N PRO A 52 -13.21 -1.88 -5.00
CA PRO A 52 -12.12 -2.68 -4.47
C PRO A 52 -11.88 -3.94 -5.31
N GLU A 53 -10.70 -4.54 -5.13
CA GLU A 53 -10.46 -5.92 -5.55
C GLU A 53 -10.81 -6.85 -4.38
N ILE A 54 -11.65 -7.86 -4.64
CA ILE A 54 -12.07 -8.82 -3.63
C ILE A 54 -11.47 -10.16 -3.99
N GLN A 55 -10.65 -10.70 -3.10
CA GLN A 55 -10.10 -12.04 -3.20
C GLN A 55 -10.60 -12.88 -2.02
N THR A 56 -10.94 -14.14 -2.27
CA THR A 56 -11.36 -15.09 -1.24
C THR A 56 -10.42 -16.26 -1.24
N PHE A 57 -9.92 -16.62 -0.06
CA PHE A 57 -9.06 -17.78 0.14
C PHE A 57 -9.59 -18.61 1.30
N LYS A 58 -9.51 -19.93 1.17
CA LYS A 58 -9.92 -20.85 2.23
C LYS A 58 -8.78 -21.02 3.22
N LEU A 59 -9.03 -20.71 4.48
CA LEU A 59 -8.06 -20.97 5.54
C LEU A 59 -7.84 -22.48 5.67
N SER A 60 -6.56 -22.85 5.81
CA SER A 60 -6.15 -24.23 6.05
C SER A 60 -5.28 -24.29 7.30
N LYS A 61 -5.03 -25.49 7.83
CA LYS A 61 -4.08 -25.70 8.92
C LYS A 61 -2.64 -25.31 8.58
N LYS A 62 -2.34 -24.97 7.31
CA LYS A 62 -1.04 -24.48 6.83
C LYS A 62 -0.93 -22.96 6.80
N THR A 63 -2.00 -22.23 7.15
CA THR A 63 -2.00 -20.78 7.17
C THR A 63 -1.68 -20.31 8.58
N ASP A 64 -0.48 -19.75 8.78
CA ASP A 64 0.01 -19.39 10.11
C ASP A 64 -0.41 -17.98 10.54
N PHE A 65 -0.32 -17.01 9.63
CA PHE A 65 -0.69 -15.62 9.88
C PHE A 65 -1.05 -14.88 8.59
N LEU A 66 -1.69 -13.72 8.73
CA LEU A 66 -1.92 -12.76 7.66
C LEU A 66 -1.16 -11.47 7.99
N LEU A 67 -0.34 -11.00 7.04
CA LEU A 67 0.37 -9.74 7.17
C LEU A 67 -0.30 -8.68 6.30
N LEU A 68 -0.74 -7.58 6.92
CA LEU A 68 -1.31 -6.41 6.27
C LEU A 68 -0.47 -5.18 6.62
N GLY A 69 -0.29 -4.26 5.69
CA GLY A 69 0.48 -3.03 5.89
C GLY A 69 0.30 -2.06 4.74
N SER A 70 0.69 -0.79 4.95
CA SER A 70 0.69 0.25 3.93
C SER A 70 1.97 0.22 3.09
N ASP A 71 1.97 1.00 2.00
CA ASP A 71 3.14 1.27 1.16
C ASP A 71 4.40 1.62 1.96
N GLY A 72 4.31 2.41 3.02
CA GLY A 72 5.47 2.79 3.84
C GLY A 72 6.33 1.63 4.35
N ILE A 73 5.72 0.47 4.64
CA ILE A 73 6.45 -0.75 5.02
C ILE A 73 6.97 -1.48 3.78
N PHE A 74 6.11 -1.66 2.78
CA PHE A 74 6.41 -2.47 1.59
C PHE A 74 7.32 -1.76 0.57
N GLU A 75 7.51 -0.44 0.69
CA GLU A 75 8.48 0.34 -0.09
C GLU A 75 9.93 -0.01 0.28
N LYS A 76 10.17 -0.41 1.53
CA LYS A 76 11.52 -0.70 2.06
C LYS A 76 11.77 -2.18 2.26
N CYS A 77 10.72 -2.96 2.53
CA CYS A 77 10.85 -4.35 2.94
C CYS A 77 10.18 -5.30 1.96
N SER A 78 10.87 -6.38 1.61
CA SER A 78 10.29 -7.46 0.79
C SER A 78 9.37 -8.36 1.62
N ASN A 79 8.40 -9.01 0.96
CA ASN A 79 7.48 -9.95 1.60
C ASN A 79 8.20 -11.10 2.34
N SER A 80 9.31 -11.60 1.78
CA SER A 80 10.11 -12.66 2.41
C SER A 80 10.86 -12.17 3.63
N TYR A 81 11.38 -10.93 3.61
CA TYR A 81 12.00 -10.31 4.77
C TYR A 81 10.99 -10.14 5.90
N LEU A 82 9.83 -9.57 5.60
CA LEU A 82 8.78 -9.34 6.59
C LEU A 82 8.26 -10.66 7.19
N SER A 83 8.03 -11.67 6.37
CA SER A 83 7.64 -13.01 6.85
C SER A 83 8.67 -13.60 7.82
N ARG A 84 9.97 -13.47 7.50
CA ARG A 84 11.04 -13.92 8.39
C ARG A 84 11.10 -13.13 9.69
N VAL A 85 10.88 -11.82 9.65
CA VAL A 85 10.82 -10.97 10.84
C VAL A 85 9.68 -11.41 11.75
N VAL A 86 8.47 -11.60 11.21
CA VAL A 86 7.31 -12.10 11.96
C VAL A 86 7.64 -13.43 12.64
N TRP A 87 8.19 -14.40 11.91
CA TRP A 87 8.57 -15.69 12.48
C TRP A 87 9.66 -15.59 13.54
N LYS A 88 10.66 -14.73 13.34
CA LYS A 88 11.73 -14.49 14.33
C LYS A 88 11.16 -13.92 15.62
N THR A 89 10.23 -12.98 15.51
CA THR A 89 9.56 -12.35 16.65
C THR A 89 8.67 -13.35 17.39
N LEU A 90 7.86 -14.13 16.67
CA LEU A 90 6.98 -15.15 17.28
C LEU A 90 7.75 -16.27 18.00
N LYS A 91 8.95 -16.62 17.52
CA LYS A 91 9.80 -17.65 18.13
C LYS A 91 10.63 -17.14 19.32
N SER A 92 10.73 -15.83 19.53
CA SER A 92 11.49 -15.27 20.65
C SER A 92 10.67 -15.36 21.95
N LYS A 93 11.31 -15.74 23.07
CA LYS A 93 10.66 -15.91 24.38
C LYS A 93 10.08 -14.60 24.95
N GLU A 94 10.55 -13.46 24.47
CA GLU A 94 10.03 -12.14 24.85
C GLU A 94 8.79 -11.75 24.04
N GLY A 95 8.65 -12.23 22.80
CA GLY A 95 7.50 -11.92 21.94
C GLY A 95 6.19 -12.55 22.40
N LEU A 96 6.25 -13.74 23.03
CA LEU A 96 5.06 -14.46 23.52
C LEU A 96 4.45 -13.86 24.81
N ASN A 97 5.24 -13.14 25.60
CA ASN A 97 4.78 -12.56 26.88
C ASN A 97 4.50 -11.05 26.80
N LYS A 98 4.99 -10.36 25.76
CA LYS A 98 4.92 -8.89 25.66
C LYS A 98 3.80 -8.39 24.73
N PHE A 99 3.26 -9.26 23.89
CA PHE A 99 2.28 -8.90 22.88
C PHE A 99 1.03 -9.74 23.06
N ASN A 100 -0.14 -9.08 23.20
CA ASN A 100 -1.39 -9.75 22.85
C ASN A 100 -1.23 -10.23 21.39
N LEU A 101 -1.76 -11.41 21.07
CA LEU A 101 -1.71 -12.01 19.73
C LEU A 101 -2.17 -11.04 18.60
N HIS A 102 -2.87 -9.96 18.98
CA HIS A 102 -3.44 -8.93 18.12
C HIS A 102 -2.52 -7.75 17.80
N GLU A 103 -1.37 -7.58 18.45
CA GLU A 103 -0.48 -6.43 18.21
C GLU A 103 0.98 -6.86 18.18
N CYS A 104 1.61 -6.77 17.01
CA CYS A 104 3.04 -6.97 16.88
C CYS A 104 3.63 -5.79 16.09
N LEU A 105 4.34 -4.90 16.77
CA LEU A 105 5.04 -3.78 16.16
C LEU A 105 6.48 -4.21 15.88
N GLY A 106 6.85 -4.27 14.61
CA GLY A 106 8.25 -4.44 14.19
C GLY A 106 8.92 -3.08 14.04
N GLU A 107 10.16 -2.95 14.51
CA GLU A 107 11.01 -1.81 14.16
C GLU A 107 11.55 -2.03 12.74
N CYS A 108 11.36 -1.03 11.87
CA CYS A 108 11.84 -1.02 10.48
C CYS A 108 13.16 -0.29 10.35
#